data_AF-A0A5T1T6U9-F1
#
_entry.id   AF-A0A5T1T6U9-F1
#
_cell.length_a   1.000
_cell.length_b   1.000
_cell.length_c   1.000
_cell.angle_alpha   90.00
_cell.angle_beta   90.00
_cell.angle_gamma   90.00
#
_symmetry.space_group_name_H-M   'P 1'
#
loop_
_entity.id
_entity.type
_entity.pdbx_description
1 polymer ?
#
loop_
_entity_poly.entity_id
_entity_poly.type
_entity_poly.pdbx_seq_one_letter_code
_entity_poly.pdbx_strand_id
1 'polypeptide(L)'
;EHLGTIYEGLLSYFFEIANEDIYYVSYKEKSKEIECYFDNYDFKILEKSKKVEKYTFYKKGQIYLKNSSNSRKSTASFYTPQSIANFLIQSALKDKLNNENILKFKILDNACGSGHFLVGVLNAITHIVLSDFDHFTNLKELYEEEKENILNYIKDFVQDYEVDESDILKRLLLKRIIYGVDLNPFSIELTKLSLWIDSFIFGTPLSFIEHHIKCGNALINSNLSDFKDLIKQNSSNLFTNSITQEFEILQEVFEKLDNLKDTNEEQIKQSKQIYQNEITPKLNKLNLYLNYINTLHFVNKEELQILKALSQDDIQNLSQNEQAKAIISKYQKEFNFFNYELEFPEIVENQVFKGFDIIIGNPPWDKTKFSDSDFFPQYKSDYRSLIASKKKEIQDNLLAKDYIKQNYEKQKAYINDLSEYYKKAYPLNKGSGDGNLFRLFVEKNLSLLKQDGN
;
A
#
# COMPACT_ATOMS: atom_id res chain seq x y z
N GLU A 1 -1.31 -13.12 18.21
CA GLU A 1 -1.20 -14.29 17.30
C GLU A 1 -2.47 -14.53 16.47
N HIS A 2 -3.65 -14.67 17.09
CA HIS A 2 -4.90 -14.95 16.36
C HIS A 2 -5.31 -13.89 15.32
N LEU A 3 -5.17 -12.59 15.63
CA LEU A 3 -5.58 -11.50 14.74
C LEU A 3 -4.80 -11.48 13.42
N GLY A 4 -3.48 -11.70 13.43
CA GLY A 4 -2.67 -11.72 12.21
C GLY A 4 -3.11 -12.80 11.23
N THR A 5 -3.42 -14.00 11.74
CA THR A 5 -3.91 -15.13 10.92
C THR A 5 -5.32 -14.86 10.39
N ILE A 6 -6.18 -14.22 11.19
CA ILE A 6 -7.53 -13.80 10.77
C ILE A 6 -7.44 -12.78 9.63
N TYR A 7 -6.55 -11.79 9.78
CA TYR A 7 -6.32 -10.74 8.80
C TYR A 7 -5.75 -11.29 7.49
N GLU A 8 -4.75 -12.16 7.56
CA GLU A 8 -4.22 -12.87 6.39
C GLU A 8 -5.31 -13.68 5.68
N GLY A 9 -6.18 -14.35 6.46
CA GLY A 9 -7.38 -15.01 5.95
C GLY A 9 -8.31 -14.04 5.22
N LEU A 10 -8.62 -12.87 5.80
CA LEU A 10 -9.48 -11.86 5.17
C LEU A 10 -8.88 -11.30 3.88
N LEU A 11 -7.57 -11.01 3.86
CA LEU A 11 -6.84 -10.55 2.68
C LEU A 11 -6.89 -11.58 1.53
N SER A 12 -7.16 -12.86 1.82
CA SER A 12 -7.29 -13.89 0.79
C SER A 12 -8.59 -13.87 0.00
N TYR A 13 -9.57 -13.06 0.40
CA TYR A 13 -10.88 -12.97 -0.26
C TYR A 13 -11.11 -11.64 -0.96
N PHE A 14 -11.76 -11.67 -2.11
CA PHE A 14 -12.23 -10.47 -2.82
C PHE A 14 -13.54 -10.76 -3.56
N PHE A 15 -14.28 -9.71 -3.89
CA PHE A 15 -15.54 -9.83 -4.64
C PHE A 15 -15.28 -9.86 -6.15
N GLU A 16 -15.97 -10.74 -6.85
CA GLU A 16 -15.96 -10.80 -8.31
C GLU A 16 -17.39 -11.01 -8.85
N ILE A 17 -17.67 -10.53 -10.06
CA ILE A 17 -18.92 -10.82 -10.76
C ILE A 17 -18.74 -12.11 -11.55
N ALA A 18 -19.66 -13.06 -11.38
CA ALA A 18 -19.62 -14.35 -12.07
C ALA A 18 -19.79 -14.16 -13.59
N ASN A 19 -18.75 -14.48 -14.38
CA ASN A 19 -18.79 -14.41 -15.85
C ASN A 19 -19.59 -15.57 -16.49
N GLU A 20 -19.75 -16.66 -15.74
CA GLU A 20 -20.55 -17.83 -16.06
C GLU A 20 -21.19 -18.41 -14.79
N ASP A 21 -21.93 -19.51 -14.93
CA ASP A 21 -22.51 -20.24 -13.80
C ASP A 21 -21.39 -20.95 -13.02
N ILE A 22 -21.21 -20.56 -11.75
CA ILE A 22 -20.10 -20.98 -10.89
C ILE A 22 -20.65 -21.69 -9.64
N TYR A 23 -19.96 -22.75 -9.21
CA TYR A 23 -20.25 -23.49 -7.98
C TYR A 23 -19.06 -23.37 -7.04
N TYR A 24 -19.29 -22.87 -5.81
CA TYR A 24 -18.35 -23.06 -4.70
C TYR A 24 -18.62 -24.41 -4.06
N VAL A 25 -17.61 -25.27 -3.94
CA VAL A 25 -17.80 -26.65 -3.51
C VAL A 25 -16.79 -27.01 -2.42
N SER A 26 -17.26 -27.65 -1.35
CA SER A 26 -16.44 -28.32 -0.34
C SER A 26 -16.56 -29.84 -0.47
N TYR A 27 -15.43 -30.53 -0.51
CA TYR A 27 -15.35 -32.00 -0.53
C TYR A 27 -14.10 -32.51 0.22
N LYS A 28 -14.12 -33.79 0.63
CA LYS A 28 -12.98 -34.43 1.32
C LYS A 28 -12.11 -35.24 0.37
N GLU A 29 -10.80 -35.08 0.52
CA GLU A 29 -9.80 -35.93 -0.11
C GLU A 29 -8.68 -36.28 0.88
N LYS A 30 -8.45 -37.59 1.10
CA LYS A 30 -7.40 -38.10 2.01
C LYS A 30 -7.36 -37.37 3.37
N SER A 31 -8.54 -37.22 3.99
CA SER A 31 -8.76 -36.56 5.29
C SER A 31 -8.54 -35.04 5.32
N LYS A 32 -8.33 -34.38 4.17
CA LYS A 32 -8.34 -32.92 4.05
C LYS A 32 -9.64 -32.45 3.43
N GLU A 33 -10.20 -31.38 3.98
CA GLU A 33 -11.27 -30.62 3.35
C GLU A 33 -10.67 -29.71 2.27
N ILE A 34 -11.27 -29.74 1.08
CA ILE A 34 -10.89 -28.93 -0.07
C ILE A 34 -12.09 -28.09 -0.45
N GLU A 35 -11.91 -26.77 -0.50
CA GLU A 35 -12.92 -25.81 -0.91
C GLU A 35 -12.48 -25.09 -2.19
N CYS A 36 -13.29 -25.09 -3.26
CA CYS A 36 -12.90 -24.48 -4.54
C CYS A 36 -14.10 -24.06 -5.40
N TYR A 37 -13.87 -23.12 -6.31
CA TYR A 37 -14.83 -22.75 -7.35
C TYR A 37 -14.67 -23.65 -8.58
N PHE A 38 -15.79 -24.05 -9.17
CA PHE A 38 -15.87 -24.85 -10.38
C PHE A 38 -16.91 -24.24 -11.32
N ASP A 39 -16.68 -24.33 -12.63
CA ASP A 39 -17.76 -24.09 -13.57
C ASP A 39 -18.78 -25.24 -13.55
N ASN A 40 -19.90 -25.07 -14.26
CA ASN A 40 -20.95 -26.08 -14.31
C ASN A 40 -20.47 -27.44 -14.86
N TYR A 41 -19.53 -27.45 -15.81
CA TYR A 41 -19.04 -28.69 -16.41
C TYR A 41 -18.15 -29.46 -15.42
N ASP A 42 -17.16 -28.79 -14.83
CA ASP A 42 -16.25 -29.35 -13.84
C ASP A 42 -17.00 -29.77 -12.57
N PHE A 43 -18.00 -29.01 -12.14
CA PHE A 43 -18.87 -29.40 -11.03
C PHE A 43 -19.58 -30.72 -11.31
N LYS A 44 -20.12 -30.92 -12.53
CA LYS A 44 -20.80 -32.17 -12.92
C LYS A 44 -19.86 -33.36 -12.98
N ILE A 45 -18.58 -33.15 -13.29
CA ILE A 45 -17.55 -34.20 -13.21
C ILE A 45 -17.21 -34.51 -11.75
N LEU A 46 -17.05 -33.48 -10.93
CA LEU A 46 -16.72 -33.60 -9.52
C LEU A 46 -17.83 -34.33 -8.75
N GLU A 47 -19.09 -33.97 -8.97
CA GLU A 47 -20.28 -34.59 -8.37
C GLU A 47 -20.36 -36.10 -8.64
N LYS A 48 -19.88 -36.55 -9.81
CA LYS A 48 -19.83 -37.98 -10.17
C LYS A 48 -18.64 -38.73 -9.59
N SER A 49 -17.53 -38.03 -9.34
CA SER A 49 -16.24 -38.65 -9.00
C SER A 49 -15.86 -38.52 -7.53
N LYS A 50 -16.44 -37.57 -6.81
CA LYS A 50 -16.14 -37.25 -5.41
C LYS A 50 -17.43 -37.11 -4.60
N LYS A 51 -17.33 -37.42 -3.30
CA LYS A 51 -18.42 -37.13 -2.36
C LYS A 51 -18.38 -35.65 -2.01
N VAL A 52 -19.18 -34.86 -2.71
CA VAL A 52 -19.41 -33.44 -2.39
C VAL A 52 -20.16 -33.35 -1.07
N GLU A 53 -19.65 -32.57 -0.11
CA GLU A 53 -20.30 -32.38 1.19
C GLU A 53 -21.24 -31.19 1.17
N LYS A 54 -20.82 -30.07 0.57
CA LYS A 54 -21.60 -28.84 0.43
C LYS A 54 -21.25 -28.14 -0.87
N TYR A 55 -22.22 -27.44 -1.46
CA TYR A 55 -21.96 -26.51 -2.55
C TYR A 55 -22.89 -25.30 -2.49
N THR A 56 -22.43 -24.17 -3.03
CA THR A 56 -23.18 -22.93 -3.22
C THR A 56 -23.14 -22.58 -4.71
N PHE A 57 -24.29 -22.30 -5.31
CA PHE A 57 -24.41 -21.93 -6.72
C PHE A 57 -24.50 -20.41 -6.88
N TYR A 58 -23.73 -19.87 -7.82
CA TYR A 58 -23.75 -18.47 -8.25
C TYR A 58 -24.05 -18.42 -9.74
N LYS A 59 -25.18 -17.80 -10.09
CA LYS A 59 -25.58 -17.58 -11.49
C LYS A 59 -24.69 -16.52 -12.13
N LYS A 60 -24.44 -16.62 -13.44
CA LYS A 60 -23.83 -15.55 -14.23
C LYS A 60 -24.42 -14.17 -13.89
N GLY A 61 -23.55 -13.21 -13.60
CA GLY A 61 -23.89 -11.84 -13.21
C GLY A 61 -24.06 -11.62 -11.70
N GLN A 62 -24.08 -12.67 -10.88
CA GLN A 62 -24.09 -12.53 -9.42
C GLN A 62 -22.70 -12.21 -8.89
N ILE A 63 -22.66 -11.39 -7.84
CA ILE A 63 -21.45 -11.17 -7.06
C ILE A 63 -21.20 -12.41 -6.20
N TYR A 64 -19.97 -12.89 -6.20
CA TYR A 64 -19.52 -13.95 -5.32
C TYR A 64 -18.19 -13.55 -4.67
N LEU A 65 -17.95 -14.09 -3.49
CA LEU A 65 -16.64 -14.00 -2.85
C LEU A 65 -15.74 -15.01 -3.56
N LYS A 66 -14.55 -14.61 -3.98
CA LYS A 66 -13.52 -15.50 -4.55
C LYS A 66 -12.37 -15.59 -3.56
N ASN A 67 -11.85 -16.80 -3.39
CA ASN A 67 -10.74 -17.07 -2.51
C ASN A 67 -9.47 -17.35 -3.31
N SER A 68 -8.43 -16.60 -3.00
CA SER A 68 -7.10 -16.69 -3.58
C SER A 68 -6.24 -17.76 -2.88
N SER A 69 -6.63 -18.27 -1.70
CA SER A 69 -5.89 -19.26 -0.90
C SER A 69 -5.69 -20.64 -1.55
N ASN A 70 -6.51 -21.03 -2.55
CA ASN A 70 -6.23 -22.20 -3.38
C ASN A 70 -4.95 -22.04 -4.22
N SER A 71 -4.52 -20.80 -4.41
CA SER A 71 -3.16 -20.42 -4.77
C SER A 71 -2.52 -19.70 -3.58
N ARG A 72 -2.05 -20.43 -2.56
CA ARG A 72 -1.33 -19.93 -1.34
C ARG A 72 -0.25 -18.83 -1.52
N LYS A 73 0.02 -18.36 -2.74
CA LYS A 73 0.94 -17.28 -3.09
C LYS A 73 0.26 -15.97 -3.49
N SER A 74 -1.03 -15.95 -3.80
CA SER A 74 -1.63 -14.85 -4.58
C SER A 74 -1.90 -13.56 -3.79
N THR A 75 -1.92 -13.58 -2.46
CA THR A 75 -1.99 -12.34 -1.65
C THR A 75 -0.64 -11.75 -1.30
N ALA A 76 0.45 -12.51 -1.43
CA ALA A 76 1.78 -12.16 -0.93
C ALA A 76 1.87 -11.76 0.56
N SER A 77 0.74 -11.79 1.28
CA SER A 77 0.64 -11.44 2.69
C SER A 77 1.04 -12.67 3.49
N PHE A 78 2.31 -12.75 3.88
CA PHE A 78 2.79 -13.79 4.78
C PHE A 78 2.92 -13.23 6.19
N TYR A 79 2.21 -13.83 7.15
CA TYR A 79 2.32 -13.47 8.56
C TYR A 79 3.77 -13.66 9.05
N THR A 80 4.32 -12.62 9.71
CA THR A 80 5.62 -12.71 10.38
C THR A 80 5.41 -13.13 11.84
N PRO A 81 6.04 -14.21 12.31
CA PRO A 81 5.94 -14.62 13.72
C PRO A 81 6.33 -13.50 14.68
N GLN A 82 5.55 -13.33 15.76
CA GLN A 82 5.71 -12.24 16.73
C GLN A 82 7.13 -12.15 17.30
N SER A 83 7.76 -13.29 17.59
CA SER A 83 9.12 -13.31 18.14
C SER A 83 10.16 -12.71 17.20
N ILE A 84 10.01 -12.95 15.89
CA ILE A 84 10.88 -12.38 14.86
C ILE A 84 10.57 -10.89 14.70
N ALA A 85 9.29 -10.53 14.59
CA ALA A 85 8.87 -9.14 14.46
C ALA A 85 9.39 -8.30 15.63
N ASN A 86 9.19 -8.74 16.87
CA ASN A 86 9.66 -8.05 18.08
C ASN A 86 11.18 -7.88 18.08
N PHE A 87 11.94 -8.92 17.69
CA PHE A 87 13.40 -8.83 17.62
C PHE A 87 13.85 -7.77 16.60
N LEU A 88 13.23 -7.73 15.42
CA LEU A 88 13.53 -6.73 14.39
C LEU A 88 13.19 -5.32 14.87
N ILE A 89 12.02 -5.13 15.49
CA ILE A 89 11.57 -3.85 16.02
C ILE A 89 12.53 -3.33 17.09
N GLN A 90 12.88 -4.17 18.07
CA GLN A 90 13.82 -3.80 19.14
C GLN A 90 15.20 -3.44 18.58
N SER A 91 15.68 -4.21 17.59
CA SER A 91 16.97 -3.95 16.95
C SER A 91 16.96 -2.63 16.17
N ALA A 92 15.86 -2.33 15.47
CA ALA A 92 15.72 -1.12 14.67
C ALA A 92 15.65 0.15 15.54
N LEU A 93 14.97 0.08 16.70
CA LEU A 93 14.77 1.24 17.60
C LEU A 93 15.92 1.49 18.59
N LYS A 94 16.82 0.51 18.76
CA LYS A 94 17.88 0.58 19.78
C LYS A 94 18.71 1.85 19.64
N ASP A 95 18.75 2.65 20.71
CA ASP A 95 19.53 3.89 20.84
C ASP A 95 19.22 4.96 19.77
N LYS A 96 18.04 4.91 19.14
CA LYS A 96 17.64 5.85 18.06
C LYS A 96 16.73 7.00 18.50
N LEU A 97 16.02 6.84 19.61
CA LEU A 97 15.04 7.83 20.08
C LEU A 97 15.61 8.72 21.18
N ASN A 98 15.29 10.01 21.12
CA ASN A 98 15.63 11.00 22.12
C ASN A 98 14.58 12.12 22.16
N ASN A 99 14.73 13.06 23.09
CA ASN A 99 13.82 14.20 23.25
C ASN A 99 13.64 15.07 22.00
N GLU A 100 14.70 15.24 21.21
CA GLU A 100 14.71 16.16 20.06
C GLU A 100 14.02 15.55 18.84
N ASN A 101 14.07 14.22 18.70
CA ASN A 101 13.59 13.54 17.50
C ASN A 101 12.26 12.82 17.66
N ILE A 102 11.80 12.49 18.87
CA ILE A 102 10.64 11.61 19.09
C ILE A 102 9.36 12.05 18.36
N LEU A 103 9.14 13.37 18.22
CA LEU A 103 7.97 13.93 17.52
C LEU A 103 8.15 14.07 15.99
N LYS A 104 9.37 13.90 15.48
CA LYS A 104 9.75 14.10 14.07
C LYS A 104 10.32 12.84 13.41
N PHE A 105 10.45 11.77 14.18
CA PHE A 105 10.95 10.48 13.74
C PHE A 105 9.99 9.87 12.72
N LYS A 106 10.48 9.19 11.69
CA LYS A 106 9.63 8.68 10.60
C LYS A 106 9.91 7.22 10.34
N ILE A 107 8.87 6.41 10.49
CA ILE A 107 8.96 4.96 10.39
C ILE A 107 7.99 4.48 9.32
N LEU A 108 8.54 3.84 8.29
CA LEU A 108 7.77 3.33 7.17
C LEU A 108 7.73 1.80 7.20
N ASP A 109 6.55 1.23 6.96
CA ASP A 109 6.40 -0.12 6.40
C ASP A 109 5.93 0.02 4.95
N ASN A 110 6.80 -0.36 4.00
CA ASN A 110 6.60 -0.11 2.58
C ASN A 110 5.78 -1.21 1.87
N ALA A 111 5.32 -2.21 2.62
CA ALA A 111 4.37 -3.24 2.19
C ALA A 111 3.56 -3.69 3.42
N CYS A 112 2.79 -2.75 3.98
CA CYS A 112 2.36 -2.85 5.37
C CYS A 112 1.33 -3.95 5.66
N GLY A 113 0.63 -4.46 4.65
CA GLY A 113 -0.32 -5.57 4.80
C GLY A 113 -1.39 -5.25 5.85
N SER A 114 -1.39 -5.99 6.96
CA SER A 114 -2.33 -5.76 8.07
C SER A 114 -1.84 -4.71 9.09
N GLY A 115 -0.70 -4.06 8.86
CA GLY A 115 -0.10 -3.10 9.78
C GLY A 115 0.62 -3.72 10.97
N HIS A 116 0.98 -5.00 10.90
CA HIS A 116 1.53 -5.75 12.05
C HIS A 116 2.82 -5.12 12.60
N PHE A 117 3.76 -4.76 11.73
CA PHE A 117 4.99 -4.09 12.14
C PHE A 117 4.73 -2.68 12.66
N LEU A 118 3.83 -1.92 12.01
CA LEU A 118 3.49 -0.56 12.43
C LEU A 118 2.89 -0.52 13.85
N VAL A 119 1.95 -1.42 14.15
CA VAL A 119 1.39 -1.59 15.50
C VAL A 119 2.47 -2.03 16.49
N GLY A 120 3.34 -2.96 16.10
CA GLY A 120 4.44 -3.43 16.95
C GLY A 120 5.45 -2.33 17.29
N VAL A 121 5.82 -1.52 16.30
CA VAL A 121 6.70 -0.36 16.47
C VAL A 121 6.05 0.67 17.38
N LEU A 122 4.79 1.04 17.12
CA LEU A 122 4.07 2.02 17.93
C LEU A 122 4.06 1.60 19.40
N ASN A 123 3.73 0.34 19.68
CA ASN A 123 3.79 -0.22 21.03
C ASN A 123 5.19 -0.19 21.64
N ALA A 124 6.23 -0.54 20.88
CA ALA A 124 7.61 -0.53 21.36
C ALA A 124 8.10 0.89 21.70
N ILE A 125 7.76 1.88 20.88
CA ILE A 125 8.11 3.29 21.12
C ILE A 125 7.38 3.80 22.35
N THR A 126 6.08 3.54 22.47
CA THR A 126 5.31 3.91 23.67
C THR A 126 5.93 3.32 24.94
N HIS A 127 6.36 2.06 24.91
CA HIS A 127 7.05 1.44 26.04
C HIS A 127 8.40 2.13 26.35
N ILE A 128 9.21 2.45 25.33
CA ILE A 128 10.48 3.18 25.51
C ILE A 128 10.22 4.53 26.19
N VAL A 129 9.24 5.30 25.68
CA VAL A 129 8.86 6.60 26.24
C VAL A 129 8.39 6.47 27.69
N LEU A 130 7.50 5.52 27.99
CA LEU A 130 7.00 5.32 29.35
C LEU A 130 8.10 4.90 30.34
N SER A 131 9.10 4.14 29.87
CA SER A 131 10.21 3.70 30.73
C SER A 131 11.16 4.81 31.15
N ASP A 132 11.21 5.92 30.41
CA ASP A 132 12.09 7.06 30.68
C ASP A 132 11.40 8.39 30.30
N PHE A 133 10.19 8.60 30.80
CA PHE A 133 9.33 9.70 30.30
C PHE A 133 9.91 11.09 30.59
N ASP A 134 10.68 11.23 31.68
CA ASP A 134 11.35 12.47 32.05
C ASP A 134 12.46 12.87 31.06
N HIS A 135 13.01 11.92 30.31
CA HIS A 135 13.96 12.23 29.22
C HIS A 135 13.26 12.91 28.03
N PHE A 136 11.98 12.65 27.80
CA PHE A 136 11.23 13.14 26.64
C PHE A 136 10.38 14.38 26.98
N THR A 137 11.01 15.44 27.49
CA THR A 137 10.34 16.68 27.94
C THR A 137 9.41 17.30 26.88
N ASN A 138 9.82 17.33 25.61
CA ASN A 138 9.02 17.90 24.52
C ASN A 138 7.72 17.11 24.29
N LEU A 139 7.80 15.78 24.37
CA LEU A 139 6.63 14.92 24.27
C LEU A 139 5.77 15.01 25.54
N LYS A 140 6.39 15.16 26.70
CA LYS A 140 5.71 15.29 27.99
C LYS A 140 4.82 16.55 28.04
N GLU A 141 5.33 17.68 27.57
CA GLU A 141 4.55 18.92 27.47
C GLU A 141 3.30 18.73 26.60
N LEU A 142 3.48 18.10 25.42
CA LEU A 142 2.37 17.81 24.51
C LEU A 142 1.37 16.79 25.09
N TYR A 143 1.88 15.80 25.81
CA TYR A 143 1.09 14.77 26.49
C TYR A 143 0.20 15.36 27.57
N GLU A 144 0.71 16.23 28.45
CA GLU A 144 -0.09 16.82 29.53
C GLU A 144 -1.22 17.69 28.97
N GLU A 145 -0.94 18.46 27.92
CA GLU A 145 -1.95 19.27 27.24
C GLU A 145 -3.03 18.37 26.60
N GLU A 146 -2.64 17.30 25.92
CA GLU A 146 -3.59 16.39 25.29
C GLU A 146 -4.40 15.57 26.31
N LYS A 147 -3.79 15.17 27.41
CA LYS A 147 -4.47 14.51 28.53
C LYS A 147 -5.58 15.40 29.09
N GLU A 148 -5.30 16.68 29.33
CA GLU A 148 -6.31 17.63 29.79
C GLU A 148 -7.45 17.78 28.77
N ASN A 149 -7.12 17.92 27.48
CA ASN A 149 -8.12 18.05 26.42
C ASN A 149 -9.04 16.82 26.32
N ILE A 150 -8.46 15.62 26.36
CA ILE A 150 -9.21 14.35 26.31
C ILE A 150 -10.12 14.23 27.53
N LEU A 151 -9.57 14.44 28.75
CA LEU A 151 -10.36 14.33 29.98
C LEU A 151 -11.52 15.32 30.01
N ASN A 152 -11.30 16.56 29.56
CA ASN A 152 -12.36 17.56 29.46
C ASN A 152 -13.44 17.15 28.44
N TYR A 153 -13.05 16.58 27.30
CA TYR A 153 -13.99 16.15 26.26
C TYR A 153 -14.82 14.93 26.68
N ILE A 154 -14.20 13.91 27.27
CA ILE A 154 -14.90 12.66 27.59
C ILE A 154 -15.80 12.76 28.81
N LYS A 155 -15.54 13.72 29.71
CA LYS A 155 -16.31 13.92 30.95
C LYS A 155 -17.80 14.15 30.70
N ASP A 156 -18.15 14.65 29.52
CA ASP A 156 -19.54 14.86 29.08
C ASP A 156 -20.25 13.55 28.71
N PHE A 157 -19.50 12.49 28.40
CA PHE A 157 -20.03 11.20 27.92
C PHE A 157 -19.85 10.06 28.92
N VAL A 158 -18.76 10.08 29.68
CA VAL A 158 -18.35 8.99 30.57
C VAL A 158 -17.85 9.57 31.88
N GLN A 159 -18.57 9.27 32.97
CA GLN A 159 -18.14 9.62 34.32
C GLN A 159 -17.13 8.58 34.82
N ASP A 160 -16.12 9.03 35.56
CA ASP A 160 -15.11 8.19 36.21
C ASP A 160 -14.25 7.32 35.27
N TYR A 161 -14.05 7.75 34.01
CA TYR A 161 -13.13 7.08 33.09
C TYR A 161 -11.69 7.53 33.30
N GLU A 162 -10.81 6.60 33.67
CA GLU A 162 -9.38 6.81 33.69
C GLU A 162 -8.78 6.41 32.34
N VAL A 163 -8.15 7.37 31.67
CA VAL A 163 -7.47 7.15 30.39
C VAL A 163 -6.09 6.56 30.67
N ASP A 164 -5.74 5.47 29.98
CA ASP A 164 -4.39 4.89 30.05
C ASP A 164 -3.37 5.85 29.42
N GLU A 165 -2.26 6.10 30.12
CA GLU A 165 -1.19 6.98 29.62
C GLU A 165 -0.62 6.48 28.30
N SER A 166 -0.55 5.17 28.11
CA SER A 166 -0.06 4.54 26.89
C SER A 166 -0.95 4.86 25.69
N ASP A 167 -2.27 4.95 25.86
CA ASP A 167 -3.19 5.23 24.76
C ASP A 167 -3.07 6.68 24.28
N ILE A 168 -2.86 7.63 25.19
CA ILE A 168 -2.60 9.04 24.85
C ILE A 168 -1.29 9.16 24.06
N LEU A 169 -0.23 8.49 24.54
CA LEU A 169 1.05 8.49 23.84
C LEU A 169 0.95 7.84 22.45
N LYS A 170 0.28 6.69 22.33
CA LYS A 170 0.04 6.03 21.05
C LYS A 170 -0.69 6.97 20.09
N ARG A 171 -1.73 7.67 20.54
CA ARG A 171 -2.48 8.62 19.71
C ARG A 171 -1.59 9.77 19.22
N LEU A 172 -0.75 10.34 20.09
CA LEU A 172 0.16 11.43 19.74
C LEU A 172 1.26 10.98 18.76
N LEU A 173 1.81 9.79 18.95
CA LEU A 173 2.89 9.25 18.13
C LEU A 173 2.37 8.76 16.77
N LEU A 174 1.26 8.01 16.75
CA LEU A 174 0.65 7.42 15.55
C LEU A 174 0.52 8.44 14.42
N LYS A 175 -0.03 9.62 14.72
CA LYS A 175 -0.28 10.66 13.72
C LYS A 175 1.00 11.33 13.21
N ARG A 176 2.15 11.18 13.87
CA ARG A 176 3.39 11.89 13.51
C ARG A 176 4.43 10.99 12.86
N ILE A 177 4.58 9.77 13.38
CA ILE A 177 5.79 8.97 13.13
C ILE A 177 5.55 7.66 12.38
N ILE A 178 4.30 7.24 12.21
CA ILE A 178 3.94 5.94 11.64
C ILE A 178 3.42 6.12 10.21
N TYR A 179 4.10 5.52 9.25
CA TYR A 179 3.81 5.59 7.82
C TYR A 179 3.68 4.18 7.23
N GLY A 180 2.74 4.00 6.31
CA GLY A 180 2.46 2.71 5.71
C GLY A 180 2.08 2.84 4.24
N VAL A 181 2.65 1.98 3.40
CA VAL A 181 2.28 1.88 1.98
C VAL A 181 1.95 0.44 1.66
N ASP A 182 0.88 0.24 0.90
CA ASP A 182 0.52 -1.06 0.34
C ASP A 182 -0.18 -0.88 -1.01
N LEU A 183 0.01 -1.84 -1.91
CA LEU A 183 -0.64 -1.84 -3.22
C LEU A 183 -2.13 -2.20 -3.11
N ASN A 184 -2.50 -3.04 -2.13
CA ASN A 184 -3.86 -3.50 -1.94
C ASN A 184 -4.66 -2.51 -1.08
N PRO A 185 -5.74 -1.90 -1.61
CA PRO A 185 -6.56 -0.97 -0.83
C PRO A 185 -7.20 -1.62 0.41
N PHE A 186 -7.44 -2.93 0.40
CA PHE A 186 -7.98 -3.62 1.57
C PHE A 186 -6.95 -3.77 2.69
N SER A 187 -5.66 -3.96 2.35
CA SER A 187 -4.55 -3.91 3.32
C SER A 187 -4.47 -2.55 4.02
N ILE A 188 -4.69 -1.46 3.27
CA ILE A 188 -4.72 -0.10 3.81
C ILE A 188 -5.83 0.08 4.84
N GLU A 189 -7.05 -0.34 4.53
CA GLU A 189 -8.15 -0.29 5.51
C GLU A 189 -7.89 -1.15 6.74
N LEU A 190 -7.29 -2.33 6.56
CA LEU A 190 -6.96 -3.24 7.65
C LEU A 190 -5.84 -2.71 8.56
N THR A 191 -4.84 -2.06 7.96
CA THR A 191 -3.77 -1.36 8.67
C THR A 191 -4.35 -0.23 9.51
N LYS A 192 -5.19 0.64 8.92
CA LYS A 192 -5.85 1.73 9.65
C LYS A 192 -6.70 1.19 10.82
N LEU A 193 -7.50 0.16 10.59
CA LEU A 193 -8.30 -0.48 11.63
C LEU A 193 -7.41 -1.03 12.76
N SER A 194 -6.31 -1.69 12.42
CA SER A 194 -5.40 -2.27 13.42
C SER A 194 -4.73 -1.19 14.27
N LEU A 195 -4.29 -0.08 13.66
CA LEU A 195 -3.71 1.06 14.36
C LEU A 195 -4.76 1.75 15.25
N TRP A 196 -5.98 1.96 14.74
CA TRP A 196 -7.07 2.54 15.52
C TRP A 196 -7.46 1.70 16.71
N ILE A 197 -7.58 0.37 16.57
CA ILE A 197 -7.88 -0.52 17.70
C ILE A 197 -6.80 -0.44 18.77
N ASP A 198 -5.52 -0.37 18.36
CA ASP A 198 -4.40 -0.33 19.28
C ASP A 198 -4.25 1.02 20.01
N SER A 199 -4.72 2.12 19.42
CA SER A 199 -4.60 3.49 19.96
C SER A 199 -5.94 4.12 20.37
N PHE A 200 -7.00 3.32 20.56
CA PHE A 200 -8.34 3.83 20.80
C PHE A 200 -8.55 4.27 22.25
N ILE A 201 -9.02 5.51 22.44
CA ILE A 201 -9.47 6.02 23.74
C ILE A 201 -10.99 6.13 23.72
N PHE A 202 -11.67 5.48 24.67
CA PHE A 202 -13.12 5.46 24.72
C PHE A 202 -13.69 6.87 24.87
N GLY A 203 -14.72 7.18 24.08
CA GLY A 203 -15.33 8.52 24.03
C GLY A 203 -14.64 9.51 23.09
N THR A 204 -13.49 9.19 22.50
CA THR A 204 -12.81 10.03 21.49
C THR A 204 -13.05 9.52 20.07
N PRO A 205 -13.01 10.38 19.03
CA PRO A 205 -13.08 9.92 17.66
C PRO A 205 -11.76 9.29 17.20
N LEU A 206 -11.82 8.48 16.14
CA LEU A 206 -10.63 7.86 15.53
C LEU A 206 -9.78 8.93 14.82
N SER A 207 -8.47 8.99 15.13
CA SER A 207 -7.54 9.95 14.51
C SER A 207 -7.52 9.83 12.99
N PHE A 208 -7.40 10.95 12.30
CA PHE A 208 -7.23 10.98 10.84
C PHE A 208 -5.77 10.61 10.51
N ILE A 209 -5.54 9.50 9.81
CA ILE A 209 -4.20 8.93 9.52
C ILE A 209 -4.01 8.60 8.04
N GLU A 210 -4.98 8.95 7.20
CA GLU A 210 -4.99 8.66 5.76
C GLU A 210 -3.89 9.38 4.97
N HIS A 211 -3.30 10.42 5.55
CA HIS A 211 -2.14 11.10 4.98
C HIS A 211 -0.84 10.29 5.18
N HIS A 212 -0.78 9.36 6.13
CA HIS A 212 0.39 8.51 6.39
C HIS A 212 0.21 7.05 5.95
N ILE A 213 -1.02 6.54 5.90
CA ILE A 213 -1.33 5.18 5.43
C ILE A 213 -1.92 5.25 4.02
N LYS A 214 -1.11 4.93 3.01
CA LYS A 214 -1.39 5.25 1.59
C LYS A 214 -1.44 4.02 0.70
N CYS A 215 -2.37 4.02 -0.24
CA CYS A 215 -2.47 2.99 -1.28
C CYS A 215 -1.62 3.35 -2.50
N GLY A 216 -0.68 2.48 -2.90
CA GLY A 216 0.15 2.71 -4.07
C GLY A 216 1.17 1.61 -4.33
N ASN A 217 1.70 1.58 -5.54
CA ASN A 217 2.81 0.73 -5.93
C ASN A 217 4.13 1.37 -5.48
N ALA A 218 4.59 0.97 -4.30
CA ALA A 218 5.85 1.40 -3.69
C ALA A 218 7.08 1.32 -4.62
N LEU A 219 7.04 0.45 -5.64
CA LEU A 219 8.16 0.24 -6.55
C LEU A 219 8.11 1.12 -7.81
N ILE A 220 7.06 1.92 -8.04
CA ILE A 220 6.95 2.79 -9.23
C ILE A 220 6.79 4.24 -8.80
N ASN A 221 7.86 5.02 -8.94
CA ASN A 221 7.91 6.42 -8.57
C ASN A 221 8.73 7.24 -9.57
N SER A 222 8.51 8.54 -9.54
CA SER A 222 9.41 9.58 -10.05
C SER A 222 9.60 10.64 -8.98
N ASN A 223 10.67 11.43 -9.09
CA ASN A 223 10.99 12.49 -8.14
C ASN A 223 10.90 13.87 -8.81
N LEU A 224 10.79 14.93 -8.01
CA LEU A 224 10.79 16.31 -8.49
C LEU A 224 12.09 16.66 -9.22
N SER A 225 13.22 16.07 -8.82
CA SER A 225 14.50 16.22 -9.53
C SER A 225 14.41 15.72 -10.97
N ASP A 226 13.84 14.53 -11.18
CA ASP A 226 13.73 13.90 -12.51
C ASP A 226 12.91 14.78 -13.46
N PHE A 227 11.84 15.37 -12.92
CA PHE A 227 11.00 16.29 -13.68
C PHE A 227 11.67 17.63 -13.94
N LYS A 228 12.36 18.19 -12.94
CA LYS A 228 13.16 19.41 -13.11
C LYS A 228 14.23 19.19 -14.19
N ASP A 229 14.89 18.05 -14.22
CA ASP A 229 15.93 17.73 -15.20
C ASP A 229 15.37 17.57 -16.61
N LEU A 230 14.21 16.92 -16.75
CA LEU A 230 13.50 16.78 -18.04
C LEU A 230 13.17 18.15 -18.66
N ILE A 231 12.76 19.12 -17.84
CA ILE A 231 12.44 20.48 -18.32
C ILE A 231 13.69 21.37 -18.44
N LYS A 232 14.67 21.25 -17.54
CA LYS A 232 15.91 22.05 -17.57
C LYS A 232 16.73 21.80 -18.83
N GLN A 233 16.74 20.57 -19.36
CA GLN A 233 17.39 20.26 -20.65
C GLN A 233 16.83 21.09 -21.83
N ASN A 234 15.64 21.69 -21.67
CA ASN A 234 14.91 22.41 -22.71
C ASN A 234 14.60 23.92 -22.39
N SER A 235 14.93 24.38 -21.17
CA SER A 235 14.91 25.78 -20.62
C SER A 235 13.57 26.46 -20.26
N SER A 236 13.35 26.77 -18.97
CA SER A 236 12.99 28.10 -18.40
C SER A 236 12.98 27.99 -16.86
N ASN A 237 13.70 28.87 -16.14
CA ASN A 237 13.81 28.79 -14.66
C ASN A 237 12.50 29.14 -13.93
N LEU A 238 11.57 29.85 -14.59
CA LEU A 238 10.35 30.35 -13.97
C LEU A 238 9.36 29.22 -13.66
N PHE A 239 9.18 28.26 -14.57
CA PHE A 239 8.27 27.15 -14.34
C PHE A 239 8.78 26.20 -13.26
N THR A 240 10.09 25.92 -13.26
CA THR A 240 10.72 25.11 -12.20
C THR A 240 10.58 25.77 -10.83
N ASN A 241 10.64 27.10 -10.77
CA ASN A 241 10.38 27.84 -9.54
C ASN A 241 8.91 27.75 -9.12
N SER A 242 7.96 27.85 -10.06
CA SER A 242 6.52 27.69 -9.76
C SER A 242 6.20 26.32 -9.17
N ILE A 243 6.77 25.23 -9.72
CA ILE A 243 6.56 23.88 -9.16
C ILE A 243 7.17 23.75 -7.78
N THR A 244 8.34 24.36 -7.58
CA THR A 244 8.99 24.36 -6.27
C THR A 244 8.15 25.09 -5.23
N GLN A 245 7.59 26.24 -5.58
CA GLN A 245 6.64 26.98 -4.72
C GLN A 245 5.36 26.17 -4.46
N GLU A 246 4.80 25.51 -5.47
CA GLU A 246 3.62 24.65 -5.29
C GLU A 246 3.91 23.47 -4.36
N PHE A 247 5.12 22.91 -4.44
CA PHE A 247 5.57 21.88 -3.53
C PHE A 247 5.73 22.42 -2.11
N GLU A 248 6.37 23.56 -1.91
CA GLU A 248 6.50 24.21 -0.59
C GLU A 248 5.13 24.46 0.05
N ILE A 249 4.16 24.97 -0.71
CA ILE A 249 2.77 25.14 -0.25
C ILE A 249 2.13 23.78 0.11
N LEU A 250 2.44 22.71 -0.63
CA LEU A 250 1.97 21.36 -0.27
C LEU A 250 2.53 20.97 1.10
N GLN A 251 3.82 21.19 1.35
CA GLN A 251 4.46 20.86 2.63
C GLN A 251 3.81 21.63 3.79
N GLU A 252 3.54 22.93 3.63
CA GLU A 252 2.89 23.76 4.66
C GLU A 252 1.50 23.23 5.05
N VAL A 253 0.72 22.75 4.08
CA VAL A 253 -0.63 22.24 4.34
C VAL A 253 -0.58 20.85 4.99
N PHE A 254 0.41 20.01 4.67
CA PHE A 254 0.66 18.76 5.40
C PHE A 254 1.08 19.05 6.84
N GLU A 255 2.02 19.97 7.07
CA GLU A 255 2.43 20.36 8.42
C GLU A 255 1.24 20.89 9.25
N LYS A 256 0.34 21.65 8.63
CA LYS A 256 -0.93 22.09 9.25
C LYS A 256 -1.80 20.89 9.67
N LEU A 257 -1.89 19.85 8.84
CA LEU A 257 -2.68 18.65 9.12
C LEU A 257 -2.07 17.81 10.26
N ASP A 258 -0.76 17.63 10.25
CA ASP A 258 -0.01 16.85 11.25
C ASP A 258 -0.11 17.45 12.65
N ASN A 259 -0.21 18.78 12.72
CA ASN A 259 -0.34 19.52 13.96
C ASN A 259 -1.76 19.48 14.57
N LEU A 260 -2.78 19.00 13.84
CA LEU A 260 -4.11 18.79 14.42
C LEU A 260 -4.11 17.56 15.34
N LYS A 261 -4.68 17.66 16.54
CA LYS A 261 -4.69 16.56 17.53
C LYS A 261 -5.82 15.56 17.32
N ASP A 262 -6.87 15.98 16.62
CA ASP A 262 -8.07 15.18 16.33
C ASP A 262 -8.84 14.71 17.58
N THR A 263 -8.72 15.41 18.70
CA THR A 263 -9.32 15.04 20.00
C THR A 263 -10.85 15.00 19.97
N ASN A 264 -11.49 15.80 19.10
CA ASN A 264 -12.94 15.88 18.98
C ASN A 264 -13.44 15.80 17.52
N GLU A 265 -14.75 15.64 17.35
CA GLU A 265 -15.38 15.48 16.03
C GLU A 265 -15.16 16.66 15.08
N GLU A 266 -15.09 17.89 15.61
CA GLU A 266 -14.87 19.09 14.81
C GLU A 266 -13.46 19.11 14.21
N GLN A 267 -12.45 18.78 15.01
CA GLN A 267 -11.07 18.65 14.54
C GLN A 267 -10.92 17.54 13.50
N ILE A 268 -11.59 16.39 13.67
CA ILE A 268 -11.62 15.33 12.66
C ILE A 268 -12.24 15.81 11.35
N LYS A 269 -13.34 16.57 11.44
CA LYS A 269 -13.98 17.15 10.26
C LYS A 269 -13.04 18.15 9.57
N GLN A 270 -12.31 18.95 10.34
CA GLN A 270 -11.30 19.87 9.83
C GLN A 270 -10.14 19.12 9.14
N SER A 271 -9.59 18.07 9.74
CA SER A 271 -8.55 17.23 9.14
C SER A 271 -9.00 16.65 7.79
N LYS A 272 -10.23 16.11 7.73
CA LYS A 272 -10.82 15.62 6.47
C LYS A 272 -10.98 16.72 5.43
N GLN A 273 -11.41 17.92 5.84
CA GLN A 273 -11.57 19.06 4.94
C GLN A 273 -10.23 19.57 4.40
N ILE A 274 -9.20 19.69 5.23
CA ILE A 274 -7.84 20.07 4.80
C ILE A 274 -7.34 19.04 3.76
N TYR A 275 -7.46 17.75 4.07
CA TYR A 275 -7.00 16.71 3.17
C TYR A 275 -7.74 16.73 1.82
N GLN A 276 -9.06 16.86 1.83
CA GLN A 276 -9.88 16.83 0.61
C GLN A 276 -9.80 18.13 -0.21
N ASN A 277 -9.83 19.29 0.44
CA ASN A 277 -10.00 20.58 -0.24
C ASN A 277 -8.67 21.32 -0.43
N GLU A 278 -7.68 21.11 0.43
CA GLU A 278 -6.40 21.82 0.35
C GLU A 278 -5.27 20.93 -0.18
N ILE A 279 -5.11 19.70 0.33
CA ILE A 279 -4.02 18.77 -0.04
C ILE A 279 -4.30 18.09 -1.37
N THR A 280 -5.43 17.37 -1.48
CA THR A 280 -5.74 16.51 -2.63
C THR A 280 -5.66 17.25 -3.98
N PRO A 281 -6.16 18.50 -4.13
CA PRO A 281 -6.03 19.22 -5.41
C PRO A 281 -4.57 19.56 -5.77
N LYS A 282 -3.75 19.97 -4.80
CA LYS A 282 -2.33 20.28 -5.00
C LYS A 282 -1.53 19.03 -5.31
N LEU A 283 -1.79 17.97 -4.55
CA LEU A 283 -1.21 16.64 -4.75
C LEU A 283 -1.52 16.12 -6.16
N ASN A 284 -2.79 16.16 -6.60
CA ASN A 284 -3.19 15.71 -7.94
C ASN A 284 -2.50 16.52 -9.05
N LYS A 285 -2.36 17.84 -8.86
CA LYS A 285 -1.68 18.71 -9.82
C LYS A 285 -0.20 18.34 -9.95
N LEU A 286 0.51 18.20 -8.83
CA LEU A 286 1.93 17.84 -8.83
C LEU A 286 2.15 16.40 -9.33
N ASN A 287 1.28 15.47 -8.92
CA ASN A 287 1.32 14.08 -9.37
C ASN A 287 1.12 13.98 -10.88
N LEU A 288 0.37 14.87 -11.54
CA LEU A 288 0.22 14.85 -13.00
C LEU A 288 1.59 14.94 -13.71
N TYR A 289 2.49 15.77 -13.20
CA TYR A 289 3.84 15.96 -13.76
C TYR A 289 4.75 14.76 -13.52
N LEU A 290 4.78 14.22 -12.31
CA LEU A 290 5.60 13.03 -12.01
C LEU A 290 5.03 11.78 -12.69
N ASN A 291 3.71 11.67 -12.78
CA ASN A 291 3.06 10.57 -13.48
C ASN A 291 3.22 10.65 -14.99
N TYR A 292 3.45 11.83 -15.58
CA TYR A 292 3.88 11.93 -16.97
C TYR A 292 5.17 11.14 -17.20
N ILE A 293 6.19 11.30 -16.34
CA ILE A 293 7.45 10.55 -16.44
C ILE A 293 7.22 9.06 -16.26
N ASN A 294 6.53 8.65 -15.19
CA ASN A 294 6.20 7.25 -14.93
C ASN A 294 5.51 6.61 -16.14
N THR A 295 4.54 7.33 -16.74
CA THR A 295 3.75 6.87 -17.88
C THR A 295 4.62 6.55 -19.10
N LEU A 296 5.70 7.32 -19.36
CA LEU A 296 6.60 7.09 -20.49
C LEU A 296 7.26 5.70 -20.50
N HIS A 297 7.29 5.02 -19.34
CA HIS A 297 7.84 3.66 -19.23
C HIS A 297 6.88 2.55 -19.63
N PHE A 298 5.56 2.81 -19.63
CA PHE A 298 4.52 1.78 -19.78
C PHE A 298 3.66 1.97 -21.05
N VAL A 299 3.63 3.17 -21.62
CA VAL A 299 2.84 3.46 -22.83
C VAL A 299 3.26 2.61 -24.03
N ASN A 300 2.28 2.31 -24.87
CA ASN A 300 2.55 1.69 -26.17
C ASN A 300 3.27 2.66 -27.12
N LYS A 301 3.73 2.18 -28.29
CA LYS A 301 4.51 2.99 -29.24
C LYS A 301 3.76 4.24 -29.76
N GLU A 302 2.45 4.14 -29.97
CA GLU A 302 1.65 5.26 -30.49
C GLU A 302 1.44 6.33 -29.41
N GLU A 303 1.03 5.91 -28.21
CA GLU A 303 0.90 6.79 -27.04
C GLU A 303 2.24 7.43 -26.66
N LEU A 304 3.35 6.70 -26.78
CA LEU A 304 4.70 7.23 -26.56
C LEU A 304 5.06 8.33 -27.55
N GLN A 305 4.70 8.17 -28.84
CA GLN A 305 4.92 9.21 -29.85
C GLN A 305 4.11 10.47 -29.53
N ILE A 306 2.85 10.31 -29.11
CA ILE A 306 1.99 11.42 -28.68
C ILE A 306 2.63 12.16 -27.50
N LEU A 307 3.01 11.45 -26.44
CA LEU A 307 3.56 12.06 -25.23
C LEU A 307 4.94 12.70 -25.44
N LYS A 308 5.77 12.14 -26.32
CA LYS A 308 7.09 12.71 -26.67
C LYS A 308 7.02 13.86 -27.67
N ALA A 309 5.91 14.00 -28.39
CA ALA A 309 5.68 15.11 -29.31
C ALA A 309 5.19 16.39 -28.61
N LEU A 310 4.83 16.30 -27.32
CA LEU A 310 4.43 17.46 -26.52
C LEU A 310 5.57 18.48 -26.49
N SER A 311 5.24 19.72 -26.84
CA SER A 311 6.15 20.83 -26.67
C SER A 311 6.37 21.11 -25.18
N GLN A 312 7.38 21.91 -24.87
CA GLN A 312 7.61 22.32 -23.49
C GLN A 312 6.42 23.08 -22.90
N ASP A 313 5.75 23.92 -23.72
CA ASP A 313 4.58 24.68 -23.30
C ASP A 313 3.39 23.75 -23.01
N ASP A 314 3.25 22.67 -23.79
CA ASP A 314 2.26 21.62 -23.51
C ASP A 314 2.56 20.87 -22.20
N ILE A 315 3.85 20.60 -21.92
CA ILE A 315 4.28 19.94 -20.68
C ILE A 315 3.99 20.85 -19.47
N GLN A 316 4.26 22.15 -19.60
CA GLN A 316 3.96 23.14 -18.55
C GLN A 316 2.46 23.28 -18.29
N ASN A 317 1.64 23.06 -19.31
CA ASN A 317 0.18 23.15 -19.26
C ASN A 317 -0.49 21.77 -19.37
N LEU A 318 0.14 20.70 -18.84
CA LEU A 318 -0.39 19.32 -18.93
C LEU A 318 -1.83 19.17 -18.44
N SER A 319 -2.23 19.99 -17.46
CA SER A 319 -3.61 20.00 -16.94
C SER A 319 -4.66 20.41 -17.98
N GLN A 320 -4.27 21.14 -19.02
CA GLN A 320 -5.13 21.59 -20.12
C GLN A 320 -5.10 20.63 -21.32
N ASN A 321 -4.11 19.73 -21.40
CA ASN A 321 -3.99 18.75 -22.48
C ASN A 321 -4.78 17.48 -22.16
N GLU A 322 -6.05 17.43 -22.58
CA GLU A 322 -6.95 16.32 -22.26
C GLU A 322 -6.48 14.96 -22.81
N GLN A 323 -5.81 14.93 -23.96
CA GLN A 323 -5.28 13.68 -24.52
C GLN A 323 -4.14 13.13 -23.66
N ALA A 324 -3.17 13.96 -23.31
CA ALA A 324 -2.07 13.56 -22.45
C ALA A 324 -2.57 13.14 -21.06
N LYS A 325 -3.48 13.93 -20.47
CA LYS A 325 -4.09 13.65 -19.16
C LYS A 325 -4.86 12.33 -19.17
N ALA A 326 -5.59 12.01 -20.24
CA ALA A 326 -6.28 10.73 -20.37
C ALA A 326 -5.31 9.54 -20.40
N ILE A 327 -4.20 9.65 -21.16
CA ILE A 327 -3.16 8.62 -21.20
C ILE A 327 -2.50 8.47 -19.82
N ILE A 328 -2.09 9.57 -19.19
CA ILE A 328 -1.46 9.54 -17.86
C ILE A 328 -2.39 8.93 -16.82
N SER A 329 -3.68 9.32 -16.80
CA SER A 329 -4.66 8.79 -15.85
C SER A 329 -4.93 7.29 -16.06
N LYS A 330 -4.94 6.81 -17.31
CA LYS A 330 -5.07 5.38 -17.63
C LYS A 330 -3.94 4.58 -16.97
N TYR A 331 -2.69 4.97 -17.22
CA TYR A 331 -1.52 4.24 -16.71
C TYR A 331 -1.31 4.43 -15.20
N GLN A 332 -1.61 5.61 -14.65
CA GLN A 332 -1.60 5.85 -13.21
C GLN A 332 -2.58 4.94 -12.46
N LYS A 333 -3.79 4.72 -13.00
CA LYS A 333 -4.77 3.79 -12.42
C LYS A 333 -4.39 2.32 -12.60
N GLU A 334 -3.79 1.97 -13.73
CA GLU A 334 -3.40 0.59 -14.03
C GLU A 334 -2.22 0.12 -13.17
N PHE A 335 -1.23 0.97 -12.96
CA PHE A 335 0.01 0.63 -12.27
C PHE A 335 0.14 1.21 -10.85
N ASN A 336 -0.84 2.02 -10.41
CA ASN A 336 -0.89 2.64 -9.09
C ASN A 336 0.40 3.40 -8.72
N PHE A 337 0.87 4.32 -9.58
CA PHE A 337 2.09 5.08 -9.32
C PHE A 337 2.09 5.75 -7.93
N PHE A 338 3.23 5.70 -7.24
CA PHE A 338 3.40 6.23 -5.89
C PHE A 338 4.64 7.12 -5.78
N ASN A 339 4.45 8.44 -5.84
CA ASN A 339 5.55 9.41 -5.82
C ASN A 339 5.83 9.89 -4.39
N TYR A 340 6.79 9.25 -3.72
CA TYR A 340 7.09 9.46 -2.29
C TYR A 340 7.23 10.92 -1.88
N GLU A 341 7.97 11.74 -2.65
CA GLU A 341 8.16 13.15 -2.31
C GLU A 341 6.85 13.94 -2.23
N LEU A 342 5.83 13.54 -3.00
CA LEU A 342 4.53 14.22 -2.98
C LEU A 342 3.55 13.62 -1.98
N GLU A 343 3.60 12.29 -1.82
CA GLU A 343 2.70 11.57 -0.91
C GLU A 343 3.11 11.76 0.56
N PHE A 344 4.41 11.95 0.80
CA PHE A 344 5.07 12.19 2.07
C PHE A 344 6.00 13.41 1.94
N PRO A 345 5.47 14.63 1.79
CA PRO A 345 6.29 15.83 1.58
C PRO A 345 7.26 16.12 2.72
N GLU A 346 6.95 15.66 3.93
CA GLU A 346 7.78 15.83 5.11
C GLU A 346 9.14 15.13 5.00
N ILE A 347 9.31 14.08 4.18
CA ILE A 347 10.63 13.45 3.99
C ILE A 347 11.57 14.25 3.07
N VAL A 348 11.13 15.43 2.62
CA VAL A 348 11.94 16.40 1.86
C VAL A 348 12.17 17.64 2.71
N GLU A 349 13.42 18.05 2.88
CA GLU A 349 13.79 19.23 3.66
C GLU A 349 14.73 20.12 2.84
N ASN A 350 14.44 21.42 2.75
CA ASN A 350 15.20 22.37 1.93
C ASN A 350 15.39 21.88 0.48
N GLN A 351 14.35 21.28 -0.10
CA GLN A 351 14.35 20.68 -1.45
C GLN A 351 15.32 19.49 -1.62
N VAL A 352 15.80 18.91 -0.52
CA VAL A 352 16.65 17.73 -0.51
C VAL A 352 15.87 16.56 0.10
N PHE A 353 15.83 15.44 -0.62
CA PHE A 353 15.28 14.20 -0.10
C PHE A 353 16.09 13.76 1.14
N LYS A 354 15.42 13.66 2.28
CA LYS A 354 16.00 13.16 3.53
C LYS A 354 15.67 11.69 3.74
N GLY A 355 14.43 11.29 3.49
CA GLY A 355 13.96 9.92 3.68
C GLY A 355 13.44 9.62 5.09
N PHE A 356 13.30 8.33 5.41
CA PHE A 356 12.77 7.79 6.66
C PHE A 356 13.90 7.44 7.65
N ASP A 357 13.62 7.57 8.95
CA ASP A 357 14.55 7.18 10.01
C ASP A 357 14.62 5.66 10.17
N ILE A 358 13.49 4.96 10.00
CA ILE A 358 13.42 3.50 10.00
C ILE A 358 12.53 3.03 8.86
N ILE A 359 12.94 1.95 8.19
CA ILE A 359 12.05 1.19 7.31
C ILE A 359 11.99 -0.25 7.79
N ILE A 360 10.81 -0.68 8.23
CA ILE A 360 10.61 -2.00 8.85
C ILE A 360 9.34 -2.65 8.34
N GLY A 361 9.45 -3.91 7.92
CA GLY A 361 8.34 -4.65 7.34
C GLY A 361 8.76 -6.02 6.81
N ASN A 362 7.80 -6.76 6.26
CA ASN A 362 8.04 -8.01 5.55
C ASN A 362 7.59 -7.86 4.08
N PRO A 363 8.48 -7.44 3.16
CA PRO A 363 8.10 -7.22 1.78
C PRO A 363 7.74 -8.54 1.05
N PRO A 364 6.97 -8.46 -0.04
CA PRO A 364 6.49 -9.63 -0.77
C PRO A 364 7.63 -10.41 -1.45
N TRP A 365 7.45 -11.73 -1.60
CA TRP A 365 8.47 -12.66 -2.10
C TRP A 365 8.24 -13.13 -3.55
N ASP A 366 7.25 -12.56 -4.24
CA ASP A 366 6.82 -13.02 -5.55
C ASP A 366 7.84 -12.80 -6.65
N LYS A 367 7.74 -13.65 -7.67
CA LYS A 367 8.53 -13.52 -8.88
C LYS A 367 7.95 -12.41 -9.75
N THR A 368 8.83 -11.62 -10.36
CA THR A 368 8.45 -10.53 -11.29
C THR A 368 8.26 -11.03 -12.73
N LYS A 369 7.77 -12.26 -12.89
CA LYS A 369 7.62 -12.93 -14.18
C LYS A 369 6.29 -13.68 -14.21
N PHE A 370 5.56 -13.52 -15.31
CA PHE A 370 4.30 -14.20 -15.52
C PHE A 370 4.50 -15.73 -15.51
N SER A 371 3.57 -16.44 -14.89
CA SER A 371 3.63 -17.87 -14.67
C SER A 371 2.24 -18.48 -14.76
N ASP A 372 2.06 -19.43 -15.67
CA ASP A 372 0.84 -20.22 -15.80
C ASP A 372 0.48 -20.92 -14.48
N SER A 373 1.49 -21.31 -13.72
CA SER A 373 1.33 -21.96 -12.42
C SER A 373 0.82 -21.01 -11.34
N ASP A 374 0.73 -19.71 -11.62
CA ASP A 374 0.10 -18.71 -10.74
C ASP A 374 -1.24 -18.23 -11.30
N PHE A 375 -1.42 -18.21 -12.63
CA PHE A 375 -2.67 -17.83 -13.28
C PHE A 375 -3.77 -18.90 -13.19
N PHE A 376 -3.52 -20.13 -13.67
CA PHE A 376 -4.56 -21.15 -13.82
C PHE A 376 -5.14 -21.75 -12.52
N PRO A 377 -4.42 -21.76 -11.37
CA PRO A 377 -5.00 -22.24 -10.11
C PRO A 377 -6.30 -21.57 -9.67
N GLN A 378 -6.57 -20.35 -10.14
CA GLN A 378 -7.82 -19.65 -9.85
C GLN A 378 -9.06 -20.26 -10.54
N TYR A 379 -8.85 -21.06 -11.59
CA TYR A 379 -9.89 -21.78 -12.33
C TYR A 379 -9.81 -23.30 -12.10
N LYS A 380 -8.62 -23.80 -11.77
CA LYS A 380 -8.35 -25.23 -11.51
C LYS A 380 -7.38 -25.42 -10.36
N SER A 381 -7.89 -25.65 -9.15
CA SER A 381 -7.09 -25.64 -7.90
C SER A 381 -5.89 -26.60 -7.87
N ASP A 382 -6.02 -27.79 -8.47
CA ASP A 382 -4.94 -28.79 -8.54
C ASP A 382 -3.97 -28.55 -9.70
N TYR A 383 -4.14 -27.49 -10.50
CA TYR A 383 -3.36 -27.23 -11.72
C TYR A 383 -1.84 -27.39 -11.51
N ARG A 384 -1.30 -26.90 -10.39
CA ARG A 384 0.14 -26.96 -10.09
C ARG A 384 0.71 -28.38 -10.06
N SER A 385 -0.04 -29.34 -9.51
CA SER A 385 0.40 -30.73 -9.31
C SER A 385 0.20 -31.61 -10.55
N LEU A 386 -0.50 -31.10 -11.57
CA LEU A 386 -0.76 -31.86 -12.79
C LEU A 386 0.49 -32.03 -13.67
N ILE A 387 0.51 -33.16 -14.38
CA ILE A 387 1.51 -33.45 -15.42
C ILE A 387 1.35 -32.50 -16.62
N ALA A 388 2.42 -32.31 -17.38
CA ALA A 388 2.47 -31.32 -18.46
C ALA A 388 1.39 -31.51 -19.54
N SER A 389 1.07 -32.75 -19.93
CA SER A 389 0.02 -33.02 -20.91
C SER A 389 -1.36 -32.56 -20.44
N LYS A 390 -1.71 -32.85 -19.19
CA LYS A 390 -2.97 -32.39 -18.57
C LYS A 390 -3.02 -30.88 -18.40
N LYS A 391 -1.88 -30.25 -18.03
CA LYS A 391 -1.79 -28.79 -17.96
C LYS A 391 -2.11 -28.15 -19.29
N LYS A 392 -1.56 -28.67 -20.39
CA LYS A 392 -1.82 -28.15 -21.74
C LYS A 392 -3.29 -28.28 -22.14
N GLU A 393 -3.90 -29.44 -21.91
CA GLU A 393 -5.33 -29.65 -22.18
C GLU A 393 -6.20 -28.65 -21.40
N ILE A 394 -5.91 -28.44 -20.12
CA ILE A 394 -6.63 -27.45 -19.29
C ILE A 394 -6.41 -26.03 -19.79
N GLN A 395 -5.18 -25.68 -20.18
CA GLN A 395 -4.88 -24.37 -20.76
C GLN A 395 -5.70 -24.14 -22.03
N ASP A 396 -5.69 -25.10 -22.97
CA ASP A 396 -6.42 -24.99 -24.23
C ASP A 396 -7.93 -24.83 -23.98
N ASN A 397 -8.51 -25.61 -23.05
CA ASN A 397 -9.92 -25.53 -22.70
C ASN A 397 -10.30 -24.21 -22.01
N LEU A 398 -9.49 -23.75 -21.06
CA LEU A 398 -9.76 -22.50 -20.33
C LEU A 398 -9.55 -21.28 -21.22
N LEU A 399 -8.51 -21.26 -22.05
CA LEU A 399 -8.23 -20.16 -22.99
C LEU A 399 -9.16 -20.16 -24.21
N ALA A 400 -9.96 -21.21 -24.43
CA ALA A 400 -11.07 -21.17 -25.38
C ALA A 400 -12.22 -20.27 -24.90
N LYS A 401 -12.30 -19.96 -23.59
CA LYS A 401 -13.26 -18.99 -23.05
C LYS A 401 -12.70 -17.58 -23.20
N ASP A 402 -13.37 -16.73 -24.00
CA ASP A 402 -12.89 -15.38 -24.34
C ASP A 402 -12.53 -14.52 -23.10
N TYR A 403 -13.35 -14.56 -22.06
CA TYR A 403 -13.11 -13.77 -20.85
C TYR A 403 -11.85 -14.22 -20.08
N ILE A 404 -11.56 -15.54 -20.05
CA ILE A 404 -10.33 -16.07 -19.44
C ILE A 404 -9.13 -15.70 -20.29
N LYS A 405 -9.24 -15.84 -21.62
CA LYS A 405 -8.17 -15.48 -22.55
C LYS A 405 -7.80 -14.00 -22.46
N GLN A 406 -8.80 -13.12 -22.42
CA GLN A 406 -8.58 -11.69 -22.23
C GLN A 406 -7.90 -11.39 -20.90
N ASN A 407 -8.34 -12.02 -19.80
CA ASN A 407 -7.72 -11.86 -18.49
C ASN A 407 -6.26 -12.38 -18.47
N TYR A 408 -6.01 -13.52 -19.11
CA TYR A 408 -4.69 -14.12 -19.24
C TYR A 408 -3.72 -13.19 -19.97
N GLU A 409 -4.09 -12.70 -21.16
CA GLU A 409 -3.24 -11.79 -21.93
C GLU A 409 -3.05 -10.45 -21.21
N LYS A 410 -4.09 -9.93 -20.55
CA LYS A 410 -4.00 -8.69 -19.75
C LYS A 410 -3.01 -8.85 -18.59
N GLN A 411 -3.16 -9.89 -17.77
CA GLN A 411 -2.28 -10.11 -16.62
C GLN A 411 -0.83 -10.42 -17.06
N LYS A 412 -0.67 -11.13 -18.17
CA LYS A 412 0.63 -11.39 -18.77
C LYS A 412 1.30 -10.11 -19.28
N ALA A 413 0.58 -9.26 -20.01
CA ALA A 413 1.08 -7.95 -20.45
C ALA A 413 1.49 -7.10 -19.24
N TYR A 414 0.59 -6.95 -18.26
CA TYR A 414 0.84 -6.21 -17.03
C TYR A 414 2.13 -6.64 -16.29
N ILE A 415 2.30 -7.95 -16.06
CA ILE A 415 3.50 -8.46 -15.37
C ILE A 415 4.77 -8.28 -16.23
N ASN A 416 4.66 -8.39 -17.55
CA ASN A 416 5.81 -8.16 -18.43
C ASN A 416 6.22 -6.69 -18.42
N ASP A 417 5.28 -5.75 -18.48
CA ASP A 417 5.55 -4.32 -18.44
C ASP A 417 6.22 -3.93 -17.10
N LEU A 418 5.71 -4.45 -15.97
CA LEU A 418 6.36 -4.32 -14.67
C LEU A 418 7.78 -4.88 -14.67
N SER A 419 7.97 -6.09 -15.22
CA SER A 419 9.29 -6.74 -15.30
C SER A 419 10.29 -5.92 -16.10
N GLU A 420 9.86 -5.31 -17.21
CA GLU A 420 10.70 -4.43 -18.02
C GLU A 420 11.05 -3.13 -17.32
N TYR A 421 10.08 -2.51 -16.64
CA TYR A 421 10.33 -1.34 -15.81
C TYR A 421 11.32 -1.66 -14.70
N TYR A 422 11.12 -2.74 -13.94
CA TYR A 422 11.97 -3.09 -12.81
C TYR A 422 13.44 -3.33 -13.22
N LYS A 423 13.68 -3.97 -14.37
CA LYS A 423 15.05 -4.18 -14.90
C LYS A 423 15.78 -2.86 -15.19
N LYS A 424 15.05 -1.80 -15.51
CA LYS A 424 15.60 -0.46 -15.79
C LYS A 424 15.76 0.34 -14.51
N ALA A 425 14.73 0.36 -13.67
CA ALA A 425 14.64 1.17 -12.46
C ALA A 425 15.48 0.67 -11.27
N TYR A 426 15.76 -0.64 -11.20
CA TYR A 426 16.46 -1.28 -10.08
C TYR A 426 17.79 -1.90 -10.54
N PRO A 427 18.82 -1.08 -10.80
CA PRO A 427 20.09 -1.53 -11.35
C PRO A 427 20.88 -2.47 -10.44
N LEU A 428 20.76 -2.41 -9.10
CA LEU A 428 21.49 -3.30 -8.19
C LEU A 428 21.02 -4.76 -8.30
N ASN A 429 19.84 -4.96 -8.91
CA ASN A 429 19.27 -6.28 -9.16
C ASN A 429 19.54 -6.82 -10.58
N LYS A 430 20.31 -6.11 -11.42
CA LYS A 430 20.63 -6.54 -12.79
C LYS A 430 21.44 -7.85 -12.81
N GLY A 431 21.04 -8.79 -13.67
CA GLY A 431 21.79 -10.02 -13.95
C GLY A 431 21.54 -11.21 -13.02
N SER A 432 20.63 -11.10 -12.05
CA SER A 432 20.43 -12.11 -11.00
C SER A 432 19.18 -13.01 -11.22
N GLY A 433 19.23 -13.98 -12.15
CA GLY A 433 18.16 -14.99 -12.29
C GLY A 433 16.75 -14.44 -12.56
N ASP A 434 15.69 -15.20 -12.21
CA ASP A 434 14.32 -14.67 -12.20
C ASP A 434 14.22 -13.54 -11.16
N GLY A 435 13.71 -12.37 -11.55
CA GLY A 435 13.52 -11.23 -10.64
C GLY A 435 12.55 -11.56 -9.49
N ASN A 436 12.80 -10.97 -8.32
CA ASN A 436 12.05 -11.21 -7.09
C ASN A 436 11.71 -9.86 -6.41
N LEU A 437 10.45 -9.67 -6.03
CA LEU A 437 9.97 -8.42 -5.41
C LEU A 437 10.73 -8.06 -4.14
N PHE A 438 11.06 -9.01 -3.25
CA PHE A 438 11.78 -8.75 -2.01
C PHE A 438 13.07 -7.96 -2.26
N ARG A 439 13.83 -8.32 -3.30
CA ARG A 439 15.09 -7.64 -3.61
C ARG A 439 14.90 -6.23 -4.18
N LEU A 440 13.82 -6.02 -4.93
CA LEU A 440 13.44 -4.70 -5.42
C LEU A 440 13.02 -3.80 -4.27
N PHE A 441 12.26 -4.34 -3.31
CA PHE A 441 11.90 -3.63 -2.08
C PHE A 441 13.12 -3.29 -1.23
N VAL A 442 14.12 -4.18 -1.12
CA VAL A 442 15.37 -3.86 -0.43
C VAL A 442 16.09 -2.68 -1.11
N GLU A 443 16.28 -2.71 -2.43
CA GLU A 443 16.89 -1.60 -3.16
C GLU A 443 16.07 -0.30 -3.02
N LYS A 444 14.74 -0.40 -3.11
CA LYS A 444 13.84 0.75 -2.91
C LYS A 444 13.96 1.32 -1.51
N ASN A 445 13.88 0.48 -0.48
CA ASN A 445 13.94 0.91 0.91
C ASN A 445 15.29 1.55 1.22
N LEU A 446 16.40 1.00 0.71
CA LEU A 446 17.72 1.63 0.82
C LEU A 446 17.77 3.03 0.21
N SER A 447 17.06 3.28 -0.90
CA SER A 447 16.95 4.62 -1.49
C SER A 447 16.03 5.59 -0.72
N LEU A 448 15.19 5.07 0.17
CA LEU A 448 14.24 5.84 0.96
C LEU A 448 14.75 6.11 2.39
N LEU A 449 15.81 5.45 2.83
CA LEU A 449 16.39 5.63 4.15
C LEU A 449 17.21 6.92 4.24
N LYS A 450 17.14 7.57 5.40
CA LYS A 450 18.13 8.58 5.79
C LYS A 450 19.53 7.98 5.84
N GLN A 451 20.55 8.84 5.70
CA GLN A 451 21.95 8.43 5.74
C GLN A 451 22.32 7.60 7.00
N ASP A 452 21.72 7.93 8.16
CA ASP A 452 21.91 7.22 9.43
C ASP A 452 20.65 6.42 9.87
N GLY A 453 19.74 6.20 8.93
CA GLY A 453 18.51 5.43 9.12
C GLY A 453 18.77 3.94 9.26
N ASN A 454 17.80 3.23 9.83
CA ASN A 454 17.87 1.78 10.11
C ASN A 454 16.90 0.95 9.26
#